data_AF-A0A0G4AYQ1-F1
#
_entry.id   AF-A0A0G4AYQ1-F1
#
_cell.length_a   1.000
_cell.length_b   1.000
_cell.length_c   1.000
_cell.angle_alpha   90.00
_cell.angle_beta   90.00
_cell.angle_gamma   90.00
#
_symmetry.space_group_name_H-M   'P 1'
#
loop_
_entity.id
_entity.type
_entity.pdbx_description
1 polymer ?
#
loop_
_entity_poly.entity_id
_entity_poly.type
_entity_poly.pdbx_seq_one_letter_code
_entity_poly.pdbx_strand_id
1 'polypeptide(L)'
;MTQSRNHSLPRKTSDGFTIVEMIVAVTVSTFMLVAIVGFIVTLIQQYGVSSQRNTLTTNLQAATSRINDDIRKSVAVLPTNQTDDPNGPSPTTRWSSKVDQLVLGQKPTLADGTLIDTEALDSVVYYLKERSLYRRVVAASTTPPNSISTITCGTTANGCPDDVRVVENVDSIAFTYRNNANAVISYSPNAVTNVSFAIKLTTEQSGQTIESSGKSSMTLRQQTLTYNRTPLSVGSGGLLVNKMNMNVQPNADLTVKGRINWGSAGAAAYIYTLGTASQPIRNLAVAGIACGTGSSFPTQCASPTIISGAASKITTQNLCAPAHTGSLINPTIATSTNTAPTRTCDSAAYDLPAFNREAFYNKMNQPAVNGTRVCGAAQTCSLEANTIYNGDIGGGSGFPSVPNRAKWEIKGDIYVRGNFGNAGLGASSVASFEEYKVADGITKRPVVVIEKQFWIILGSVVPNDKGITPIFISYYTQSNPSCSSDPSCSTLTPAQAAQEANNTDPNNHAVRYGTTSGDTYGNFSGSLYSYFGRVSINIWFGGTFTGTVAGQSVLLQGSNNTTSATFNMTNEPWPN
;
A
#
# COMPACT_ATOMS: atom_id res chain seq x y z
N MET A 1 13.93 72.69 93.01
CA MET A 1 14.09 71.98 91.71
C MET A 1 14.79 70.68 92.06
N THR A 2 14.21 69.49 91.94
CA THR A 2 13.70 68.87 90.70
C THR A 2 12.66 67.80 91.04
N GLN A 3 11.65 67.71 90.18
CA GLN A 3 10.47 66.87 90.24
C GLN A 3 10.80 65.47 89.67
N SER A 4 10.49 64.38 90.39
CA SER A 4 10.55 63.01 89.85
C SER A 4 9.12 62.45 89.77
N ARG A 5 8.71 62.11 88.54
CA ARG A 5 7.36 61.68 88.17
C ARG A 5 7.08 60.24 88.59
N ASN A 6 5.92 60.05 89.22
CA ASN A 6 5.24 58.76 89.34
C ASN A 6 4.83 58.24 87.96
N HIS A 7 5.25 57.02 87.61
CA HIS A 7 4.60 56.21 86.57
C HIS A 7 4.00 54.97 87.24
N SER A 8 2.70 55.03 87.54
CA SER A 8 1.88 53.88 87.89
C SER A 8 1.39 53.21 86.61
N LEU A 9 1.84 51.98 86.35
CA LEU A 9 1.23 51.11 85.35
C LEU A 9 -0.13 50.61 85.88
N PRO A 10 -1.21 50.63 85.09
CA PRO A 10 -2.50 50.13 85.52
C PRO A 10 -2.42 48.61 85.68
N ARG A 11 -2.67 48.15 86.91
CA ARG A 11 -2.80 46.73 87.26
C ARG A 11 -4.09 46.22 86.62
N LYS A 12 -4.00 45.48 85.51
CA LYS A 12 -5.13 44.72 84.96
C LYS A 12 -5.59 43.74 86.05
N THR A 13 -6.82 43.92 86.53
CA THR A 13 -7.56 42.91 87.28
C THR A 13 -7.74 41.69 86.39
N SER A 14 -7.10 40.59 86.78
CA SER A 14 -7.36 39.26 86.22
C SER A 14 -8.57 38.73 86.97
N ASP A 15 -9.77 38.90 86.40
CA ASP A 15 -10.92 38.12 86.82
C ASP A 15 -10.64 36.66 86.47
N GLY A 16 -10.45 35.83 87.49
CA GLY A 16 -10.23 34.40 87.33
C GLY A 16 -11.49 33.74 86.78
N PHE A 17 -11.32 32.85 85.80
CA PHE A 17 -12.42 32.07 85.24
C PHE A 17 -13.12 31.25 86.33
N THR A 18 -14.45 31.30 86.32
CA THR A 18 -15.26 30.38 87.13
C THR A 18 -15.14 28.96 86.58
N ILE A 19 -15.32 27.94 87.43
CA ILE A 19 -15.27 26.52 87.02
C ILE A 19 -16.19 26.24 85.83
N VAL A 20 -17.35 26.90 85.78
CA VAL A 20 -18.32 26.78 84.68
C VAL A 20 -17.75 27.31 83.36
N GLU A 21 -17.12 28.48 83.37
CA GLU A 21 -16.52 29.05 82.17
C GLU A 21 -15.32 28.22 81.68
N MET A 22 -14.55 27.61 82.59
CA MET A 22 -13.47 26.70 82.21
C MET A 22 -14.01 25.44 81.52
N ILE A 23 -15.10 24.84 82.03
CA ILE A 23 -15.73 23.66 81.42
C ILE A 23 -16.27 24.00 80.03
N VAL A 24 -16.95 25.15 79.87
CA VAL A 24 -17.46 25.63 78.58
C VAL A 24 -16.31 25.92 77.60
N ALA A 25 -15.25 26.58 78.04
CA ALA A 25 -14.09 26.87 77.20
C ALA A 25 -13.38 25.60 76.71
N VAL A 26 -13.20 24.60 77.58
CA VAL A 26 -12.58 23.31 77.22
C VAL A 26 -13.46 22.53 76.24
N THR A 27 -14.79 22.49 76.45
CA THR A 27 -15.71 21.80 75.52
C THR A 27 -15.73 22.47 74.15
N VAL A 28 -15.91 23.79 74.08
CA VAL A 28 -15.91 24.54 72.81
C VAL A 28 -14.56 24.38 72.08
N SER A 29 -13.45 24.47 72.79
CA SER A 29 -12.11 24.29 72.21
C SER A 29 -11.91 22.87 71.66
N THR A 30 -12.44 21.85 72.36
CA THR A 30 -12.36 20.46 71.90
C THR A 30 -13.19 20.24 70.64
N PHE A 31 -14.42 20.77 70.58
CA PHE A 31 -15.25 20.71 69.38
C PHE A 31 -14.60 21.43 68.19
N MET A 32 -14.03 22.62 68.41
CA MET A 32 -13.29 23.36 67.38
C MET A 32 -12.07 22.56 66.89
N LEU A 33 -11.30 21.95 67.78
CA LEU A 33 -10.12 21.18 67.41
C LEU A 33 -10.48 19.97 66.54
N VAL A 34 -11.54 19.24 66.91
CA VAL A 34 -12.03 18.09 66.11
C VAL A 34 -12.51 18.56 64.74
N ALA A 35 -13.24 19.67 64.66
CA ALA A 35 -13.70 20.23 63.39
C ALA A 35 -12.52 20.67 62.49
N ILE A 36 -11.51 21.33 63.05
CA ILE A 36 -10.31 21.76 62.32
C ILE A 36 -9.52 20.55 61.81
N VAL A 37 -9.30 19.54 62.64
CA VAL A 37 -8.61 18.31 62.24
C VAL A 37 -9.37 17.61 61.11
N GLY A 38 -10.69 17.48 61.21
CA GLY A 38 -11.53 16.92 60.14
C GLY A 38 -11.44 17.69 58.82
N PHE A 39 -11.42 19.03 58.90
CA PHE A 39 -11.22 19.89 57.74
C PHE A 39 -9.84 19.72 57.11
N ILE A 40 -8.77 19.67 57.90
CA ILE A 40 -7.39 19.47 57.42
C ILE A 40 -7.24 18.10 56.74
N VAL A 41 -7.79 17.02 57.34
CA VAL A 41 -7.77 15.68 56.73
C VAL A 41 -8.48 15.70 55.38
N THR A 42 -9.63 16.37 55.29
CA THR A 42 -10.39 16.52 54.03
C THR A 42 -9.58 17.29 52.98
N LEU A 43 -8.92 18.38 53.37
CA LEU A 43 -8.05 19.16 52.47
C LEU A 43 -6.86 18.36 51.95
N ILE A 44 -6.19 17.59 52.81
CA ILE A 44 -5.06 16.74 52.41
C ILE A 44 -5.53 15.67 51.42
N GLN A 45 -6.69 15.05 51.67
CA GLN A 45 -7.27 14.06 50.76
C GLN A 45 -7.59 14.68 49.38
N GLN A 46 -8.23 15.85 49.36
CA GLN A 46 -8.57 16.56 48.11
C GLN A 46 -7.32 17.01 47.35
N TYR A 47 -6.29 17.50 48.05
CA TYR A 47 -5.02 17.86 47.43
C TYR A 47 -4.34 16.65 46.79
N GLY A 48 -4.32 15.51 47.49
CA GLY A 48 -3.80 14.25 46.94
C GLY A 48 -4.53 13.82 45.67
N VAL A 49 -5.87 13.85 45.68
CA VAL A 49 -6.70 13.51 44.51
C VAL A 49 -6.44 14.46 43.34
N SER A 50 -6.36 15.76 43.59
CA SER A 50 -6.08 16.77 42.56
C SER A 50 -4.67 16.58 41.95
N SER A 51 -3.66 16.36 42.79
CA SER A 51 -2.29 16.10 42.36
C SER A 51 -2.17 14.84 41.48
N GLN A 52 -2.81 13.74 41.88
CA GLN A 52 -2.83 12.51 41.08
C GLN A 52 -3.57 12.69 39.75
N ARG A 53 -4.68 13.43 39.73
CA ARG A 53 -5.41 13.76 38.48
C ARG A 53 -4.54 14.56 37.50
N ASN A 54 -3.75 15.51 38.01
CA ASN A 54 -2.82 16.29 37.20
C ASN A 54 -1.69 15.40 36.65
N THR A 55 -1.16 14.49 37.48
CA THR A 55 -0.12 13.53 37.08
C THR A 55 -0.62 12.61 35.97
N LEU A 56 -1.81 12.01 36.14
CA LEU A 56 -2.42 11.14 35.11
C LEU A 56 -2.65 11.88 33.80
N THR A 57 -3.15 13.12 33.84
CA THR A 57 -3.39 13.93 32.64
C THR A 57 -2.08 14.26 31.91
N THR A 58 -1.04 14.62 32.65
CA THR A 58 0.28 14.95 32.08
C THR A 58 0.92 13.71 31.44
N ASN A 59 0.89 12.58 32.14
CA ASN A 59 1.40 11.31 31.62
C ASN A 59 0.64 10.84 30.38
N LEU A 60 -0.68 10.99 30.37
CA LEU A 60 -1.53 10.69 29.22
C LEU A 60 -1.17 11.55 28.00
N GLN A 61 -0.95 12.86 28.19
CA GLN A 61 -0.55 13.78 27.12
C GLN A 61 0.82 13.40 26.54
N ALA A 62 1.80 13.13 27.40
CA ALA A 62 3.15 12.71 26.99
C ALA A 62 3.11 11.38 26.21
N ALA A 63 2.35 10.39 26.71
CA ALA A 63 2.17 9.10 26.05
C ALA A 63 1.53 9.26 24.66
N THR A 64 0.45 10.05 24.60
CA THR A 64 -0.30 10.31 23.36
C THR A 64 0.60 11.00 22.32
N SER A 65 1.36 12.02 22.72
CA SER A 65 2.30 12.72 21.84
C SER A 65 3.35 11.77 21.28
N ARG A 66 3.93 10.91 22.12
CA ARG A 66 4.98 9.99 21.71
C ARG A 66 4.48 8.94 20.71
N ILE A 67 3.33 8.31 20.99
CA ILE A 67 2.70 7.35 20.07
C ILE A 67 2.42 8.02 18.72
N ASN A 68 1.86 9.23 18.75
CA ASN A 68 1.58 9.99 17.54
C ASN A 68 2.83 10.34 16.72
N ASP A 69 3.91 10.75 17.37
CA ASP A 69 5.16 11.07 16.68
C ASP A 69 5.78 9.82 16.04
N ASP A 70 5.72 8.68 16.71
CA ASP A 70 6.18 7.41 16.14
C ASP A 70 5.30 6.96 14.97
N ILE A 71 3.97 7.06 15.06
CA ILE A 71 3.06 6.80 13.92
C ILE A 71 3.41 7.73 12.76
N ARG A 72 3.57 9.04 13.01
CA ARG A 72 3.91 10.02 11.97
C ARG A 72 5.27 9.76 11.35
N LYS A 73 6.24 9.18 12.06
CA LYS A 73 7.55 8.83 11.48
C LYS A 73 7.55 7.52 10.71
N SER A 74 6.53 6.69 10.91
CA SER A 74 6.46 5.34 10.37
C SER A 74 5.92 5.31 8.95
N VAL A 75 6.45 4.39 8.16
CA VAL A 75 6.07 4.17 6.76
C VAL A 75 4.96 3.13 6.62
N ALA A 76 4.79 2.25 7.61
CA ALA A 76 3.79 1.18 7.63
C ALA A 76 3.40 0.76 9.05
N VAL A 77 2.23 0.10 9.17
CA VAL A 77 1.90 -0.77 10.29
C VAL A 77 2.20 -2.21 9.89
N LEU A 78 3.06 -2.89 10.63
CA LEU A 78 3.46 -4.24 10.29
C LEU A 78 2.55 -5.28 10.98
N PRO A 79 2.11 -6.34 10.28
CA PRO A 79 1.45 -7.48 10.92
C PRO A 79 2.38 -8.14 11.94
N THR A 80 3.67 -8.23 11.62
CA THR A 80 4.74 -8.66 12.52
C THR A 80 6.03 -7.88 12.27
N ASN A 81 6.92 -7.75 13.27
CA ASN A 81 8.26 -7.19 13.04
C ASN A 81 9.06 -8.06 12.05
N GLN A 82 9.84 -7.41 11.19
CA GLN A 82 10.60 -8.09 10.13
C GLN A 82 11.86 -8.79 10.65
N THR A 83 12.57 -8.13 11.57
CA THR A 83 13.75 -8.70 12.24
C THR A 83 13.29 -9.45 13.49
N ASP A 84 13.80 -10.66 13.70
CA ASP A 84 13.51 -11.43 14.91
C ASP A 84 13.97 -10.67 16.16
N ASP A 85 13.13 -10.70 17.19
CA ASP A 85 13.45 -10.23 18.53
C ASP A 85 13.67 -11.46 19.41
N PRO A 86 14.91 -11.76 19.83
CA PRO A 86 15.23 -12.90 20.70
C PRO A 86 14.38 -12.96 21.98
N ASN A 87 13.87 -11.80 22.44
CA ASN A 87 13.03 -11.67 23.62
C ASN A 87 11.59 -11.24 23.29
N GLY A 88 11.18 -11.43 22.03
CA GLY A 88 9.81 -11.24 21.59
C GLY A 88 8.89 -12.39 22.02
N PRO A 89 7.58 -12.29 21.76
CA PRO A 89 6.61 -13.32 22.08
C PRO A 89 6.95 -14.68 21.44
N SER A 90 6.89 -15.75 22.25
CA SER A 90 7.00 -17.15 21.80
C SER A 90 5.71 -17.61 21.10
N PRO A 91 5.77 -18.45 20.04
CA PRO A 91 6.93 -19.21 19.53
C PRO A 91 7.73 -18.52 18.43
N THR A 92 7.28 -17.37 17.94
CA THR A 92 7.80 -16.76 16.71
C THR A 92 8.95 -15.79 16.94
N THR A 93 9.32 -15.47 18.19
CA THR A 93 10.30 -14.41 18.53
C THR A 93 9.95 -13.08 17.84
N ARG A 94 8.65 -12.87 17.57
CA ARG A 94 8.13 -11.75 16.79
C ARG A 94 6.90 -11.18 17.46
N TRP A 95 6.87 -9.87 17.51
CA TRP A 95 5.73 -9.04 17.88
C TRP A 95 4.74 -8.98 16.74
N SER A 96 3.45 -8.89 17.07
CA SER A 96 2.38 -8.87 16.07
C SER A 96 1.40 -7.76 16.36
N SER A 97 1.02 -6.95 15.37
CA SER A 97 -0.01 -5.93 15.61
C SER A 97 -1.35 -6.58 15.97
N LYS A 98 -1.96 -6.09 17.05
CA LYS A 98 -3.23 -6.53 17.64
C LYS A 98 -4.02 -5.31 18.13
N VAL A 99 -5.13 -5.55 18.82
CA VAL A 99 -5.93 -4.47 19.41
C VAL A 99 -5.16 -3.75 20.51
N ASP A 100 -4.36 -4.45 21.31
CA ASP A 100 -3.61 -3.92 22.46
C ASP A 100 -2.10 -3.77 22.20
N GLN A 101 -1.67 -4.08 20.98
CA GLN A 101 -0.27 -4.08 20.57
C GLN A 101 -0.14 -3.47 19.17
N LEU A 102 0.84 -2.58 19.00
CA LEU A 102 1.08 -1.90 17.74
C LEU A 102 2.52 -2.15 17.30
N VAL A 103 2.71 -2.62 16.07
CA VAL A 103 4.02 -2.74 15.43
C VAL A 103 4.09 -1.78 14.24
N LEU A 104 4.99 -0.82 14.31
CA LEU A 104 5.23 0.17 13.28
C LEU A 104 6.56 -0.11 12.57
N GLY A 105 6.60 0.10 11.25
CA GLY A 105 7.82 0.06 10.46
C GLY A 105 8.37 1.45 10.20
N GLN A 106 9.62 1.70 10.57
CA GLN A 106 10.36 2.94 10.31
C GLN A 106 11.56 2.65 9.41
N LYS A 107 11.95 3.63 8.58
CA LYS A 107 13.15 3.50 7.76
C LYS A 107 14.40 3.57 8.65
N PRO A 108 15.37 2.66 8.50
CA PRO A 108 16.60 2.68 9.28
C PRO A 108 17.46 3.90 8.93
N THR A 109 18.30 4.32 9.87
CA THR A 109 19.11 5.54 9.75
C THR A 109 20.59 5.26 9.90
N LEU A 110 21.41 6.04 9.20
CA LEU A 110 22.85 6.14 9.43
C LEU A 110 23.14 6.99 10.66
N ALA A 111 24.40 6.95 11.14
CA ALA A 111 24.82 7.68 12.33
C ALA A 111 24.70 9.22 12.19
N ASP A 112 24.69 9.72 10.96
CA ASP A 112 24.47 11.13 10.63
C ASP A 112 22.98 11.53 10.53
N GLY A 113 22.06 10.57 10.74
CA GLY A 113 20.62 10.75 10.63
C GLY A 113 20.06 10.58 9.21
N THR A 114 20.89 10.26 8.22
CA THR A 114 20.44 9.98 6.85
C THR A 114 19.62 8.69 6.81
N LEU A 115 18.46 8.72 6.15
CA LEU A 115 17.62 7.53 5.97
C LEU A 115 18.28 6.55 4.99
N ILE A 116 18.32 5.26 5.34
CA ILE A 116 18.79 4.18 4.48
C ILE A 116 17.62 3.75 3.59
N ASP A 117 17.79 3.87 2.28
CA ASP A 117 16.77 3.40 1.33
C ASP A 117 16.86 1.88 1.11
N THR A 118 16.22 1.15 2.02
CA THR A 118 16.14 -0.32 2.01
C THR A 118 14.71 -0.80 2.28
N GLU A 119 14.43 -2.06 1.94
CA GLU A 119 13.17 -2.74 2.25
C GLU A 119 13.08 -3.18 3.72
N ALA A 120 14.23 -3.31 4.40
CA ALA A 120 14.28 -3.66 5.81
C ALA A 120 13.85 -2.46 6.68
N LEU A 121 12.99 -2.70 7.66
CA LEU A 121 12.42 -1.65 8.51
C LEU A 121 12.77 -1.88 9.98
N ASP A 122 13.14 -0.79 10.65
CA ASP A 122 13.17 -0.75 12.11
C ASP A 122 11.75 -0.91 12.62
N SER A 123 11.55 -1.80 13.59
CA SER A 123 10.24 -2.04 14.17
C SER A 123 10.11 -1.30 15.49
N VAL A 124 9.14 -0.39 15.59
CA VAL A 124 8.74 0.24 16.85
C VAL A 124 7.51 -0.50 17.36
N VAL A 125 7.65 -1.14 18.52
CA VAL A 125 6.61 -1.98 19.12
C VAL A 125 6.06 -1.31 20.37
N TYR A 126 4.75 -1.11 20.42
CA TYR A 126 4.04 -0.80 21.64
C TYR A 126 3.33 -2.03 22.16
N TYR A 127 3.53 -2.35 23.43
CA TYR A 127 2.87 -3.47 24.08
C TYR A 127 2.53 -3.15 25.52
N LEU A 128 1.38 -3.64 25.96
CA LEU A 128 0.96 -3.57 27.36
C LEU A 128 1.56 -4.74 28.12
N LYS A 129 2.17 -4.46 29.27
CA LYS A 129 2.53 -5.48 30.25
C LYS A 129 2.09 -5.02 31.62
N GLU A 130 1.28 -5.86 32.27
CA GLU A 130 0.63 -5.54 33.55
C GLU A 130 -0.23 -4.27 33.44
N ARG A 131 0.25 -3.13 33.98
CA ARG A 131 -0.40 -1.82 33.93
C ARG A 131 0.47 -0.76 33.27
N SER A 132 1.49 -1.16 32.53
CA SER A 132 2.47 -0.25 31.92
C SER A 132 2.58 -0.48 30.43
N LEU A 133 2.48 0.60 29.66
CA LEU A 133 2.71 0.59 28.22
C LEU A 133 4.20 0.77 27.97
N TYR A 134 4.80 -0.15 27.24
CA TYR A 134 6.20 -0.12 26.86
C TYR A 134 6.36 0.15 25.37
N ARG A 135 7.48 0.78 25.02
CA ARG A 135 7.96 0.99 23.65
C ARG A 135 9.29 0.29 23.46
N ARG A 136 9.31 -0.72 22.58
CA ARG A 136 10.51 -1.44 22.15
C ARG A 136 10.92 -1.03 20.74
N VAL A 137 12.21 -1.02 20.46
CA VAL A 137 12.75 -0.87 19.10
C VAL A 137 13.53 -2.12 18.73
N VAL A 138 13.20 -2.70 17.59
CA VAL A 138 13.93 -3.81 16.98
C VAL A 138 14.57 -3.29 15.71
N ALA A 139 15.89 -3.24 15.66
CA ALA A 139 16.62 -2.68 14.53
C ALA A 139 16.62 -3.65 13.33
N ALA A 140 16.53 -3.08 12.13
CA ALA A 140 16.79 -3.77 10.88
C ALA A 140 18.27 -4.08 10.72
N SER A 141 18.57 -5.27 10.18
CA SER A 141 19.93 -5.61 9.73
C SER A 141 20.15 -5.03 8.32
N THR A 142 20.98 -4.00 8.21
CA THR A 142 21.22 -3.28 6.94
C THR A 142 22.70 -3.18 6.59
N THR A 143 23.00 -2.93 5.30
CA THR A 143 24.33 -2.54 4.82
C THR A 143 24.15 -1.31 3.92
N PRO A 144 24.73 -0.14 4.24
CA PRO A 144 25.55 0.21 5.43
C PRO A 144 24.85 -0.04 6.78
N PRO A 145 25.61 -0.20 7.89
CA PRO A 145 25.07 -0.59 9.18
C PRO A 145 24.12 0.47 9.73
N ASN A 146 23.03 -0.01 10.31
CA ASN A 146 22.07 0.85 11.01
C ASN A 146 22.72 1.48 12.25
N SER A 147 22.41 2.75 12.49
CA SER A 147 22.81 3.50 13.68
C SER A 147 22.16 2.98 14.96
N ILE A 148 21.03 2.29 14.84
CA ILE A 148 20.29 1.69 15.95
C ILE A 148 20.63 0.20 16.00
N SER A 149 20.90 -0.30 17.20
CA SER A 149 21.05 -1.73 17.47
C SER A 149 19.82 -2.26 18.21
N THR A 150 19.41 -3.48 17.90
CA THR A 150 18.41 -4.20 18.69
C THR A 150 18.99 -4.46 20.08
N ILE A 151 18.48 -3.77 21.09
CA ILE A 151 18.78 -4.03 22.49
C ILE A 151 17.48 -4.58 23.08
N THR A 152 17.42 -5.89 23.28
CA THR A 152 16.27 -6.54 23.90
C THR A 152 16.76 -7.46 25.00
N CYS A 153 15.96 -7.57 26.05
CA CYS A 153 16.28 -8.39 27.20
C CYS A 153 15.08 -9.26 27.59
N GLY A 154 15.39 -10.38 28.27
CA GLY A 154 14.40 -11.35 28.72
C GLY A 154 13.36 -10.66 29.60
N THR A 155 12.09 -10.94 29.34
CA THR A 155 10.99 -10.26 30.01
C THR A 155 10.94 -10.67 31.50
N THR A 156 11.58 -9.91 32.39
CA THR A 156 11.36 -10.04 33.85
C THR A 156 9.95 -9.61 34.22
N ALA A 157 9.45 -9.92 35.43
CA ALA A 157 8.12 -9.48 35.89
C ALA A 157 7.88 -7.97 35.60
N ASN A 158 8.89 -7.14 35.80
CA ASN A 158 8.84 -5.68 35.63
C ASN A 158 9.10 -5.18 34.18
N GLY A 159 9.05 -6.05 33.17
CA GLY A 159 9.40 -5.70 31.78
C GLY A 159 10.89 -5.81 31.47
N CYS A 160 11.34 -5.17 30.39
CA CYS A 160 12.75 -5.12 30.01
C CYS A 160 13.32 -3.73 30.35
N PRO A 161 14.44 -3.61 31.09
CA PRO A 161 15.04 -2.31 31.42
C PRO A 161 15.46 -1.47 30.21
N ASP A 162 15.76 -2.10 29.09
CA ASP A 162 16.13 -1.42 27.84
C ASP A 162 14.92 -0.91 27.05
N ASP A 163 13.71 -1.39 27.36
CA ASP A 163 12.48 -0.88 26.77
C ASP A 163 12.05 0.42 27.44
N VAL A 164 11.56 1.36 26.65
CA VAL A 164 11.13 2.63 27.21
C VAL A 164 9.71 2.53 27.72
N ARG A 165 9.54 2.63 29.04
CA ARG A 165 8.22 2.77 29.66
C ARG A 165 7.59 4.09 29.21
N VAL A 166 6.45 4.00 28.53
CA VAL A 166 5.74 5.13 27.95
C VAL A 166 4.83 5.78 28.98
N VAL A 167 4.06 4.95 29.69
CA VAL A 167 3.12 5.38 30.73
C VAL A 167 2.76 4.21 31.63
N GLU A 168 2.43 4.51 32.89
CA GLU A 168 1.97 3.57 33.90
C GLU A 168 0.47 3.75 34.17
N ASN A 169 -0.09 2.86 34.99
CA ASN A 169 -1.49 2.89 35.41
C ASN A 169 -2.46 2.74 34.23
N VAL A 170 -2.06 2.02 33.18
CA VAL A 170 -2.89 1.74 32.01
C VAL A 170 -3.94 0.70 32.37
N ASP A 171 -5.20 1.12 32.27
CA ASP A 171 -6.38 0.27 32.45
C ASP A 171 -6.73 -0.46 31.15
N SER A 172 -6.66 0.26 30.03
CA SER A 172 -6.87 -0.30 28.70
C SER A 172 -6.19 0.54 27.62
N ILE A 173 -5.78 -0.13 26.54
CA ILE A 173 -5.36 0.49 25.30
C ILE A 173 -5.93 -0.29 24.11
N ALA A 174 -6.44 0.42 23.11
CA ALA A 174 -6.99 -0.16 21.91
C ALA A 174 -6.53 0.63 20.67
N PHE A 175 -5.87 -0.03 19.74
CA PHE A 175 -5.47 0.46 18.43
C PHE A 175 -6.53 0.09 17.39
N THR A 176 -6.83 1.02 16.49
CA THR A 176 -7.75 0.87 15.36
C THR A 176 -7.03 1.31 14.09
N TYR A 177 -7.11 0.48 13.06
CA TYR A 177 -6.37 0.67 11.81
C TYR A 177 -7.35 1.03 10.71
N ARG A 178 -7.06 2.12 9.99
CA ARG A 178 -7.92 2.62 8.92
C ARG A 178 -7.15 2.81 7.62
N ASN A 179 -7.84 2.56 6.51
CA ASN A 179 -7.33 2.84 5.18
C ASN A 179 -7.68 4.27 4.72
N ASN A 180 -7.32 4.62 3.48
CA ASN A 180 -7.61 5.93 2.89
C ASN A 180 -9.10 6.25 2.77
N ALA A 181 -9.96 5.23 2.69
CA ALA A 181 -11.41 5.36 2.70
C ALA A 181 -12.00 5.48 4.12
N ASN A 182 -11.14 5.64 5.15
CA ASN A 182 -11.52 5.68 6.56
C ASN A 182 -12.20 4.40 7.08
N ALA A 183 -12.15 3.30 6.32
CA ALA A 183 -12.71 2.02 6.72
C ALA A 183 -11.76 1.31 7.71
N VAL A 184 -12.33 0.67 8.73
CA VAL A 184 -11.55 -0.15 9.68
C VAL A 184 -11.13 -1.43 8.97
N ILE A 185 -9.84 -1.71 8.99
CA ILE A 185 -9.24 -2.87 8.32
C ILE A 185 -8.37 -3.68 9.28
N SER A 186 -8.07 -4.92 8.89
CA SER A 186 -7.08 -5.75 9.58
C SER A 186 -5.66 -5.28 9.28
N TYR A 187 -4.73 -5.59 10.19
CA TYR A 187 -3.32 -5.20 10.15
C TYR A 187 -2.67 -5.61 8.82
N SER A 188 -2.16 -4.64 8.07
CA SER A 188 -1.47 -4.87 6.81
C SER A 188 -0.42 -3.78 6.57
N PRO A 189 0.80 -4.13 6.11
CA PRO A 189 1.88 -3.17 5.86
C PRO A 189 1.48 -2.02 4.95
N ASN A 190 0.56 -2.27 4.02
CA ASN A 190 0.31 -1.38 2.89
C ASN A 190 -1.14 -0.87 2.80
N ALA A 191 -2.07 -1.43 3.59
CA ALA A 191 -3.47 -1.01 3.54
C ALA A 191 -3.81 0.04 4.62
N VAL A 192 -3.05 0.06 5.72
CA VAL A 192 -3.28 1.01 6.81
C VAL A 192 -2.61 2.33 6.46
N THR A 193 -3.37 3.41 6.52
CA THR A 193 -2.87 4.77 6.25
C THR A 193 -3.04 5.67 7.46
N ASN A 194 -4.01 5.36 8.32
CA ASN A 194 -4.25 6.03 9.59
C ASN A 194 -4.31 5.00 10.73
N VAL A 195 -3.67 5.32 11.83
CA VAL A 195 -3.78 4.58 13.09
C VAL A 195 -4.45 5.49 14.10
N SER A 196 -5.50 4.98 14.73
CA SER A 196 -6.14 5.62 15.87
C SER A 196 -5.99 4.77 17.11
N PHE A 197 -5.97 5.39 18.27
CA PHE A 197 -5.94 4.66 19.53
C PHE A 197 -6.81 5.33 20.60
N ALA A 198 -7.30 4.51 21.51
CA ALA A 198 -7.93 4.93 22.75
C ALA A 198 -7.14 4.33 23.91
N ILE A 199 -6.78 5.14 24.89
CA ILE A 199 -6.06 4.72 26.10
C ILE A 199 -6.77 5.27 27.34
N LYS A 200 -6.88 4.45 28.37
CA LYS A 200 -7.45 4.82 29.67
C LYS A 200 -6.44 4.51 30.77
N LEU A 201 -6.21 5.48 31.64
CA LEU A 201 -5.38 5.36 32.84
C LEU A 201 -6.25 5.39 34.09
N THR A 202 -5.96 4.54 35.07
CA THR A 202 -6.69 4.46 36.35
C THR A 202 -5.74 4.34 37.54
N THR A 203 -5.97 5.12 38.60
CA THR A 203 -5.27 4.98 39.88
C THR A 203 -6.25 5.17 41.04
N GLU A 204 -5.93 4.65 42.21
CA GLU A 204 -6.68 4.91 43.43
C GLU A 204 -5.93 5.89 44.32
N GLN A 205 -6.65 6.87 44.88
CA GLN A 205 -6.10 7.83 45.84
C GLN A 205 -7.18 8.20 46.85
N SER A 206 -6.87 8.06 48.14
CA SER A 206 -7.80 8.41 49.23
C SER A 206 -9.17 7.71 49.11
N GLY A 207 -9.20 6.46 48.66
CA GLY A 207 -10.42 5.68 48.44
C GLY A 207 -11.25 6.07 47.22
N GLN A 208 -10.74 6.98 46.37
CA GLN A 208 -11.38 7.38 45.12
C GLN A 208 -10.60 6.84 43.92
N THR A 209 -11.30 6.22 42.97
CA THR A 209 -10.73 5.89 41.65
C THR A 209 -10.65 7.16 40.81
N ILE A 210 -9.45 7.49 40.36
CA ILE A 210 -9.17 8.61 39.46
C ILE A 210 -8.85 8.05 38.10
N GLU A 211 -9.54 8.56 37.08
CA GLU A 211 -9.38 8.11 35.70
C GLU A 211 -8.97 9.26 34.79
N SER A 212 -8.21 8.94 33.75
CA SER A 212 -7.92 9.85 32.64
C SER A 212 -7.95 9.06 31.33
N SER A 213 -8.57 9.59 30.29
CA SER A 213 -8.69 8.88 29.00
C SER A 213 -8.37 9.79 27.83
N GLY A 214 -7.73 9.22 26.81
CA GLY A 214 -7.31 9.93 25.61
C GLY A 214 -7.66 9.14 24.37
N LYS A 215 -8.01 9.85 23.31
CA LYS A 215 -8.17 9.30 21.96
C LYS A 215 -7.35 10.13 21.00
N SER A 216 -6.65 9.47 20.08
CA SER A 216 -5.94 10.14 19.02
C SER A 216 -5.98 9.36 17.72
N SER A 217 -5.72 10.06 16.63
CA SER A 217 -5.70 9.53 15.28
C SER A 217 -4.57 10.23 14.54
N MET A 218 -3.70 9.45 13.90
CA MET A 218 -2.54 9.97 13.19
C MET A 218 -2.32 9.20 11.89
N THR A 219 -1.96 9.93 10.85
CA THR A 219 -1.61 9.39 9.54
C THR A 219 -0.13 9.02 9.52
N LEU A 220 0.18 7.87 8.93
CA LEU A 220 1.56 7.41 8.71
C LEU A 220 2.28 8.36 7.74
N ARG A 221 3.60 8.47 7.84
CA ARG A 221 4.42 9.09 6.78
C ARG A 221 4.48 8.12 5.62
N GLN A 222 3.52 8.24 4.71
CA GLN A 222 3.57 7.57 3.43
C GLN A 222 4.81 8.04 2.67
N GLN A 223 5.95 7.37 2.88
CA GLN A 223 6.80 7.08 1.74
C GLN A 223 6.07 6.00 0.99
N THR A 224 5.76 6.24 -0.27
CA THR A 224 5.27 5.25 -1.24
C THR A 224 6.14 4.00 -1.12
N LEU A 225 5.75 3.06 -0.24
CA LEU A 225 6.50 1.84 -0.01
C LEU A 225 6.61 1.13 -1.36
N THR A 226 7.80 0.63 -1.61
CA THR A 226 8.38 0.07 -2.83
C THR A 226 7.56 -1.06 -3.51
N TYR A 227 6.34 -1.33 -3.05
CA TYR A 227 5.36 -2.23 -3.65
C TYR A 227 4.68 -1.64 -4.89
N ASN A 228 4.85 -0.33 -5.10
CA ASN A 228 4.31 0.35 -6.27
C ASN A 228 5.20 0.30 -7.53
N ARG A 229 6.18 -0.60 -7.60
CA ARG A 229 7.09 -0.72 -8.76
C ARG A 229 7.19 -2.15 -9.30
N THR A 230 6.08 -2.89 -9.31
CA THR A 230 6.02 -4.18 -10.00
C THR A 230 5.72 -3.93 -11.48
N PRO A 231 6.68 -4.17 -12.39
CA PRO A 231 6.46 -3.89 -13.80
C PRO A 231 5.46 -4.87 -14.46
N LEU A 232 5.21 -6.02 -13.83
CA LEU A 232 4.04 -6.87 -14.09
C LEU A 232 3.33 -7.15 -12.78
N SER A 233 2.03 -6.93 -12.76
CA SER A 233 1.16 -7.50 -11.74
C SER A 233 -0.02 -8.20 -12.41
N VAL A 234 -0.15 -9.50 -12.15
CA VAL A 234 -1.19 -10.32 -12.75
C VAL A 234 -2.07 -10.92 -11.66
N GLY A 235 -3.38 -10.74 -11.83
CA GLY A 235 -4.41 -11.27 -10.94
C GLY A 235 -4.70 -12.73 -11.17
N SER A 236 -5.67 -13.27 -10.43
CA SER A 236 -6.06 -14.69 -10.42
C SER A 236 -6.34 -15.31 -11.79
N GLY A 237 -6.61 -14.50 -12.81
CA GLY A 237 -6.77 -14.91 -14.19
C GLY A 237 -5.51 -15.42 -14.87
N GLY A 238 -4.33 -15.17 -14.28
CA GLY A 238 -3.07 -15.72 -14.72
C GLY A 238 -2.43 -15.03 -15.92
N LEU A 239 -1.21 -15.45 -16.21
CA LEU A 239 -0.35 -14.92 -17.26
C LEU A 239 -0.22 -15.96 -18.38
N LEU A 240 -0.61 -15.61 -19.60
CA LEU A 240 -0.35 -16.43 -20.79
C LEU A 240 0.72 -15.74 -21.64
N VAL A 241 1.84 -16.42 -21.86
CA VAL A 241 2.91 -15.93 -22.72
C VAL A 241 3.13 -16.88 -23.90
N ASN A 242 3.17 -16.32 -25.09
CA ASN A 242 3.37 -17.06 -26.33
C ASN A 242 4.34 -16.30 -27.25
N LYS A 243 5.46 -16.92 -27.66
CA LYS A 243 6.44 -16.36 -28.62
C LYS A 243 6.97 -14.94 -28.31
N MET A 244 7.22 -14.63 -27.04
CA MET A 244 7.71 -13.32 -26.58
C MET A 244 9.05 -13.43 -25.82
N ASN A 245 9.95 -12.45 -26.02
CA ASN A 245 11.07 -12.17 -25.11
C ASN A 245 10.61 -11.23 -24.01
N MET A 246 10.95 -11.53 -22.76
CA MET A 246 10.66 -10.65 -21.63
C MET A 246 11.96 -10.23 -20.95
N ASN A 247 12.28 -8.94 -21.08
CA ASN A 247 13.41 -8.30 -20.41
C ASN A 247 12.90 -7.49 -19.24
N VAL A 248 13.63 -7.49 -18.14
CA VAL A 248 13.22 -6.81 -16.93
C VAL A 248 14.30 -5.83 -16.50
N GLN A 249 13.92 -4.58 -16.22
CA GLN A 249 14.87 -3.62 -15.67
C GLN A 249 15.49 -4.12 -14.35
N PRO A 250 16.74 -3.74 -14.03
CA PRO A 250 17.36 -4.09 -12.77
C PRO A 250 16.49 -3.72 -11.56
N ASN A 251 16.46 -4.59 -10.54
CA ASN A 251 15.73 -4.40 -9.28
C ASN A 251 14.19 -4.45 -9.37
N ALA A 252 13.64 -5.11 -10.38
CA ALA A 252 12.20 -5.26 -10.55
C ALA A 252 11.65 -6.61 -10.06
N ASP A 253 10.40 -6.58 -9.60
CA ASP A 253 9.68 -7.74 -9.09
C ASP A 253 8.50 -8.14 -9.99
N LEU A 254 8.34 -9.43 -10.25
CA LEU A 254 7.24 -10.00 -11.02
C LEU A 254 6.27 -10.72 -10.08
N THR A 255 5.00 -10.29 -10.08
CA THR A 255 3.94 -10.91 -9.28
C THR A 255 2.85 -11.49 -10.17
N VAL A 256 2.58 -12.79 -10.01
CA VAL A 256 1.46 -13.47 -10.68
C VAL A 256 0.63 -14.25 -9.65
N LYS A 257 -0.65 -13.90 -9.55
CA LYS A 257 -1.68 -14.72 -8.92
C LYS A 257 -2.28 -15.63 -10.01
N GLY A 258 -2.52 -16.90 -9.75
CA GLY A 258 -3.10 -17.82 -10.76
C GLY A 258 -2.07 -18.48 -11.68
N ARG A 259 -2.55 -19.05 -12.80
CA ARG A 259 -1.75 -19.93 -13.67
C ARG A 259 -0.80 -19.12 -14.55
N ILE A 260 0.43 -19.60 -14.69
CA ILE A 260 1.32 -19.15 -15.76
C ILE A 260 1.30 -20.20 -16.87
N ASN A 261 0.88 -19.80 -18.06
CA ASN A 261 0.83 -20.63 -19.27
C ASN A 261 1.89 -20.20 -20.27
N TRP A 262 2.62 -21.18 -20.78
CA TRP A 262 3.76 -21.00 -21.67
C TRP A 262 3.49 -21.74 -22.98
N GLY A 263 3.04 -21.02 -24.00
CA GLY A 263 2.69 -21.61 -25.30
C GLY A 263 1.34 -22.35 -25.33
N SER A 264 0.85 -22.62 -26.54
CA SER A 264 -0.32 -23.47 -26.79
C SER A 264 0.10 -24.91 -27.06
N ALA A 265 -0.66 -25.88 -26.56
CA ALA A 265 -0.56 -27.26 -26.98
C ALA A 265 -0.96 -27.37 -28.46
N GLY A 266 0.02 -27.56 -29.35
CA GLY A 266 -0.18 -27.72 -30.79
C GLY A 266 0.71 -26.79 -31.62
N ALA A 267 1.71 -27.38 -32.28
CA ALA A 267 2.67 -26.78 -33.22
C ALA A 267 3.68 -25.75 -32.62
N ALA A 268 4.86 -26.27 -32.25
CA ALA A 268 6.13 -25.56 -32.03
C ALA A 268 6.02 -24.22 -31.28
N ALA A 269 5.74 -24.29 -29.98
CA ALA A 269 5.87 -23.17 -29.06
C ALA A 269 7.37 -22.87 -28.81
N TYR A 270 7.97 -22.02 -29.63
CA TYR A 270 9.29 -21.44 -29.34
C TYR A 270 9.11 -20.33 -28.29
N ILE A 271 9.69 -20.54 -27.12
CA ILE A 271 9.74 -19.57 -26.03
C ILE A 271 11.20 -19.16 -25.88
N TYR A 272 11.48 -17.86 -25.92
CA TYR A 272 12.86 -17.41 -26.10
C TYR A 272 13.57 -17.12 -24.76
N THR A 273 13.11 -16.26 -23.84
CA THR A 273 13.78 -16.04 -22.52
C THR A 273 12.92 -15.18 -21.55
N LEU A 274 12.94 -15.49 -20.25
CA LEU A 274 12.45 -14.66 -19.12
C LEU A 274 13.65 -14.16 -18.29
N GLY A 275 14.01 -12.88 -18.44
CA GLY A 275 15.21 -12.31 -17.84
C GLY A 275 16.49 -12.87 -18.47
N THR A 276 17.48 -12.01 -18.68
CA THR A 276 18.78 -12.43 -19.25
C THR A 276 19.82 -12.57 -18.14
N ALA A 277 20.98 -13.17 -18.44
CA ALA A 277 22.08 -13.21 -17.47
C ALA A 277 22.58 -11.80 -17.07
N SER A 278 22.43 -10.81 -17.97
CA SER A 278 22.77 -9.41 -17.71
C SER A 278 21.62 -8.61 -17.09
N GLN A 279 20.38 -9.12 -17.13
CA GLN A 279 19.18 -8.52 -16.54
C GLN A 279 18.28 -9.61 -15.93
N PRO A 280 18.68 -10.22 -14.80
CA PRO A 280 17.89 -11.23 -14.13
C PRO A 280 16.69 -10.59 -13.40
N ILE A 281 15.60 -11.36 -13.28
CA ILE A 281 14.46 -10.97 -12.45
C ILE A 281 14.88 -11.02 -10.98
N ARG A 282 14.55 -10.01 -10.16
CA ARG A 282 14.96 -9.99 -8.75
C ARG A 282 14.11 -10.94 -7.91
N ASN A 283 12.78 -10.76 -7.94
CA ASN A 283 11.85 -11.67 -7.28
C ASN A 283 10.74 -12.10 -8.25
N LEU A 284 10.48 -13.42 -8.32
CA LEU A 284 9.30 -13.98 -8.95
C LEU A 284 8.39 -14.57 -7.87
N ALA A 285 7.24 -13.95 -7.65
CA ALA A 285 6.20 -14.43 -6.74
C ALA A 285 5.04 -15.04 -7.53
N VAL A 286 4.79 -16.34 -7.32
CA VAL A 286 3.69 -17.07 -7.96
C VAL A 286 2.76 -17.62 -6.88
N ALA A 287 1.52 -17.13 -6.83
CA ALA A 287 0.52 -17.61 -5.87
C ALA A 287 -0.55 -18.44 -6.60
N GLY A 288 -0.59 -19.74 -6.31
CA GLY A 288 -1.49 -20.69 -6.97
C GLY A 288 -2.89 -20.73 -6.36
N ILE A 289 -3.88 -20.16 -7.06
CA ILE A 289 -5.27 -20.63 -7.00
C ILE A 289 -5.78 -20.71 -8.43
N ALA A 290 -5.32 -21.70 -9.19
CA ALA A 290 -5.85 -22.00 -10.51
C ALA A 290 -6.34 -23.43 -10.50
N CYS A 291 -7.65 -23.60 -10.36
CA CYS A 291 -8.26 -24.89 -10.61
C CYS A 291 -8.42 -25.00 -12.15
N GLY A 292 -8.09 -26.17 -12.72
CA GLY A 292 -7.97 -26.38 -14.16
C GLY A 292 -9.21 -25.99 -14.98
N THR A 293 -9.12 -26.19 -16.30
CA THR A 293 -10.27 -25.98 -17.19
C THR A 293 -11.47 -26.81 -16.72
N GLY A 294 -12.52 -26.15 -16.22
CA GLY A 294 -13.79 -26.77 -15.84
C GLY A 294 -14.11 -26.89 -14.33
N SER A 295 -13.24 -26.45 -13.43
CA SER A 295 -13.49 -26.51 -11.97
C SER A 295 -14.15 -25.24 -11.42
N SER A 296 -15.14 -25.41 -10.53
CA SER A 296 -15.83 -24.33 -9.82
C SER A 296 -15.08 -23.84 -8.57
N PHE A 297 -14.79 -22.53 -8.52
CA PHE A 297 -14.35 -21.82 -7.32
C PHE A 297 -15.51 -21.84 -6.29
N PRO A 298 -15.33 -22.16 -4.98
CA PRO A 298 -14.17 -21.92 -4.14
C PRO A 298 -13.48 -23.20 -3.60
N THR A 299 -13.61 -24.34 -4.27
CA THR A 299 -12.99 -25.57 -3.75
C THR A 299 -11.46 -25.50 -3.86
N GLN A 300 -10.76 -25.70 -2.74
CA GLN A 300 -9.30 -25.86 -2.71
C GLN A 300 -8.92 -26.91 -3.77
N CYS A 301 -8.15 -26.52 -4.78
CA CYS A 301 -7.76 -27.46 -5.83
C CYS A 301 -6.89 -28.55 -5.18
N ALA A 302 -7.24 -29.83 -5.39
CA ALA A 302 -6.48 -30.95 -4.84
C ALA A 302 -5.04 -31.04 -5.39
N SER A 303 -4.74 -30.38 -6.51
CA SER A 303 -3.38 -30.27 -7.08
C SER A 303 -3.25 -29.06 -8.03
N PRO A 304 -2.33 -28.10 -7.79
CA PRO A 304 -1.97 -27.06 -8.78
C PRO A 304 -1.41 -27.67 -10.08
N THR A 305 -1.79 -27.11 -11.24
CA THR A 305 -1.38 -27.60 -12.58
C THR A 305 -0.16 -26.83 -13.14
N ILE A 306 0.76 -27.58 -13.77
CA ILE A 306 2.19 -27.28 -14.01
C ILE A 306 2.47 -26.32 -15.18
N ILE A 307 3.62 -25.64 -15.10
CA ILE A 307 4.43 -25.03 -16.18
C ILE A 307 4.64 -26.05 -17.33
N SER A 308 3.87 -26.00 -18.40
CA SER A 308 4.08 -26.88 -19.56
C SER A 308 4.68 -26.11 -20.74
N GLY A 309 5.91 -26.43 -21.15
CA GLY A 309 6.53 -25.94 -22.38
C GLY A 309 7.97 -26.44 -22.51
N ALA A 310 8.30 -27.11 -23.62
CA ALA A 310 9.53 -27.90 -23.77
C ALA A 310 10.84 -27.11 -24.07
N ALA A 311 10.89 -25.78 -23.88
CA ALA A 311 12.07 -24.97 -24.25
C ALA A 311 12.18 -23.59 -23.55
N SER A 312 11.68 -23.42 -22.33
CA SER A 312 11.72 -22.10 -21.65
C SER A 312 13.00 -21.91 -20.82
N LYS A 313 13.57 -20.70 -20.77
CA LYS A 313 14.65 -20.30 -19.84
C LYS A 313 14.17 -19.21 -18.91
N ILE A 314 14.27 -19.43 -17.59
CA ILE A 314 13.94 -18.45 -16.55
C ILE A 314 15.22 -18.08 -15.81
N THR A 315 15.53 -16.80 -15.73
CA THR A 315 16.64 -16.25 -14.95
C THR A 315 16.08 -15.36 -13.84
N THR A 316 16.08 -15.84 -12.59
CA THR A 316 15.61 -15.08 -11.41
C THR A 316 16.57 -15.24 -10.23
N GLN A 317 16.68 -14.22 -9.37
CA GLN A 317 17.46 -14.27 -8.12
C GLN A 317 16.68 -14.99 -7.00
N ASN A 318 15.37 -14.76 -6.89
CA ASN A 318 14.49 -15.41 -5.91
C ASN A 318 13.20 -15.94 -6.58
N LEU A 319 12.72 -17.09 -6.11
CA LEU A 319 11.40 -17.67 -6.45
C LEU A 319 10.62 -17.95 -5.17
N CYS A 320 9.39 -17.47 -5.08
CA CYS A 320 8.46 -17.78 -4.01
C CYS A 320 7.14 -18.30 -4.56
N ALA A 321 6.79 -19.56 -4.23
CA ALA A 321 5.51 -20.18 -4.54
C ALA A 321 5.02 -21.10 -3.39
N PRO A 322 3.80 -20.87 -2.84
CA PRO A 322 3.32 -21.59 -1.67
C PRO A 322 2.75 -23.01 -1.95
N ALA A 323 2.66 -23.47 -3.21
CA ALA A 323 2.21 -24.83 -3.54
C ALA A 323 2.82 -25.34 -4.86
N HIS A 324 3.78 -26.26 -4.78
CA HIS A 324 4.31 -27.02 -5.91
C HIS A 324 3.84 -28.48 -5.81
N THR A 325 3.01 -28.95 -6.76
CA THR A 325 2.80 -30.40 -6.97
C THR A 325 2.94 -30.71 -8.46
N GLY A 326 4.06 -31.31 -8.87
CA GLY A 326 4.22 -31.86 -10.21
C GLY A 326 5.62 -31.72 -10.84
N SER A 327 6.01 -32.75 -11.58
CA SER A 327 7.35 -32.96 -12.17
C SER A 327 7.76 -31.85 -13.17
N LEU A 328 8.98 -31.36 -13.02
CA LEU A 328 9.64 -30.41 -13.91
C LEU A 328 9.88 -31.06 -15.29
N ILE A 329 9.21 -30.59 -16.35
CA ILE A 329 9.72 -30.76 -17.71
C ILE A 329 10.70 -29.61 -17.99
N ASN A 330 11.90 -29.76 -17.44
CA ASN A 330 13.18 -29.14 -17.78
C ASN A 330 13.17 -27.82 -18.61
N PRO A 331 12.72 -26.67 -18.07
CA PRO A 331 13.34 -25.41 -18.45
C PRO A 331 14.74 -25.36 -17.82
N THR A 332 15.79 -25.02 -18.58
CA THR A 332 17.12 -24.82 -17.99
C THR A 332 17.07 -23.57 -17.11
N ILE A 333 16.82 -23.72 -15.81
CA ILE A 333 16.93 -22.62 -14.84
C ILE A 333 18.42 -22.38 -14.63
N ALA A 334 18.98 -21.43 -15.38
CA ALA A 334 20.33 -20.95 -15.13
C ALA A 334 20.25 -19.98 -13.94
N THR A 335 20.26 -20.51 -12.71
CA THR A 335 20.50 -19.69 -11.52
C THR A 335 21.90 -19.10 -11.64
N SER A 336 22.00 -17.79 -11.92
CA SER A 336 23.26 -17.09 -11.70
C SER A 336 23.46 -17.05 -10.19
N THR A 337 24.46 -17.77 -9.71
CA THR A 337 24.95 -17.86 -8.32
C THR A 337 24.19 -18.81 -7.38
N ASN A 338 24.91 -19.88 -7.06
CA ASN A 338 24.68 -20.84 -6.00
C ASN A 338 24.52 -20.15 -4.64
N THR A 339 23.29 -20.09 -4.12
CA THR A 339 22.85 -20.23 -2.71
C THR A 339 21.48 -19.58 -2.62
N ALA A 340 20.41 -20.33 -2.91
CA ALA A 340 19.04 -19.83 -2.79
C ALA A 340 18.60 -19.95 -1.32
N PRO A 341 18.40 -18.84 -0.56
CA PRO A 341 17.57 -18.92 0.61
C PRO A 341 16.13 -19.13 0.13
N THR A 342 15.53 -20.27 0.47
CA THR A 342 14.09 -20.48 0.37
C THR A 342 13.39 -19.46 1.25
N ARG A 343 13.00 -18.32 0.66
CA ARG A 343 12.20 -17.30 1.33
C ARG A 343 10.85 -17.92 1.70
N THR A 344 10.45 -17.83 2.96
CA THR A 344 9.10 -18.18 3.41
C THR A 344 8.12 -17.32 2.64
N CYS A 345 7.21 -17.95 1.90
CA CYS A 345 6.21 -17.24 1.13
C CYS A 345 5.19 -16.61 2.06
N ASP A 346 5.30 -15.31 2.29
CA ASP A 346 4.27 -14.56 2.98
C ASP A 346 2.95 -14.73 2.20
N SER A 347 1.95 -15.28 2.89
CA SER A 347 0.58 -15.45 2.42
C SER A 347 -0.17 -14.12 2.26
N ALA A 348 0.55 -13.00 2.15
CA ALA A 348 -0.04 -11.70 1.92
C ALA A 348 -0.78 -11.76 0.60
N ALA A 349 -2.11 -11.69 0.67
CA ALA A 349 -2.94 -11.52 -0.50
C ALA A 349 -2.48 -10.23 -1.21
N TYR A 350 -1.71 -10.38 -2.29
CA TYR A 350 -1.26 -9.26 -3.13
C TYR A 350 -2.45 -8.68 -3.89
N ASP A 351 -3.32 -7.94 -3.21
CA ASP A 351 -4.47 -7.31 -3.85
C ASP A 351 -3.97 -6.56 -5.09
N LEU A 352 -4.60 -6.92 -6.21
CA LEU A 352 -4.36 -6.35 -7.52
C LEU A 352 -4.34 -4.83 -7.41
N PRO A 353 -3.55 -4.16 -8.27
CA PRO A 353 -3.02 -2.84 -7.98
C PRO A 353 -4.01 -1.89 -7.34
N ALA A 354 -3.57 -1.32 -6.21
CA ALA A 354 -4.27 -0.30 -5.46
C ALA A 354 -4.31 1.01 -6.25
N PHE A 355 -5.08 1.04 -7.34
CA PHE A 355 -5.46 2.28 -7.98
C PHE A 355 -6.47 3.01 -7.13
N ASN A 356 -6.29 4.31 -6.99
CA ASN A 356 -7.27 5.19 -6.36
C ASN A 356 -8.47 5.42 -7.31
N ARG A 357 -9.27 4.37 -7.52
CA ARG A 357 -10.42 4.37 -8.44
C ARG A 357 -11.40 5.48 -8.09
N GLU A 358 -11.67 5.68 -6.81
CA GLU A 358 -12.58 6.71 -6.32
C GLU A 358 -12.14 8.11 -6.76
N ALA A 359 -10.85 8.44 -6.65
CA ALA A 359 -10.34 9.73 -7.11
C ALA A 359 -10.52 9.95 -8.62
N PHE A 360 -10.31 8.92 -9.44
CA PHE A 360 -10.51 9.01 -10.89
C PHE A 360 -11.99 9.05 -11.26
N TYR A 361 -12.84 8.27 -10.59
CA TYR A 361 -14.28 8.27 -10.82
C TYR A 361 -14.91 9.64 -10.53
N ASN A 362 -14.53 10.27 -9.41
CA ASN A 362 -15.03 11.60 -9.06
C ASN A 362 -14.65 12.65 -10.12
N LYS A 363 -13.47 12.53 -10.72
CA LYS A 363 -13.06 13.39 -11.84
C LYS A 363 -13.82 13.06 -13.13
N MET A 364 -14.07 11.78 -13.42
CA MET A 364 -14.83 11.38 -14.60
C MET A 364 -16.25 11.92 -14.61
N ASN A 365 -16.86 12.21 -13.45
CA ASN A 365 -18.21 12.76 -13.34
C ASN A 365 -18.33 14.29 -13.46
N GLN A 366 -17.22 15.00 -13.70
CA GLN A 366 -17.25 16.45 -13.95
C GLN A 366 -17.78 16.78 -15.37
N PRO A 367 -18.09 18.05 -15.68
CA PRO A 367 -18.58 18.45 -17.00
C PRO A 367 -17.67 17.97 -18.14
N ALA A 368 -18.28 17.34 -19.13
CA ALA A 368 -17.56 16.67 -20.21
C ALA A 368 -17.80 17.34 -21.56
N VAL A 369 -16.78 17.27 -22.41
CA VAL A 369 -16.87 17.62 -23.82
C VAL A 369 -17.58 16.47 -24.53
N ASN A 370 -18.75 16.75 -25.09
CA ASN A 370 -19.58 15.75 -25.76
C ASN A 370 -19.11 15.45 -27.19
N GLY A 371 -19.33 14.20 -27.62
CA GLY A 371 -19.20 13.74 -29.00
C GLY A 371 -17.91 12.97 -29.28
N THR A 372 -18.03 11.95 -30.13
CA THR A 372 -16.91 11.12 -30.60
C THR A 372 -15.83 11.97 -31.26
N ARG A 373 -14.57 11.78 -30.85
CA ARG A 373 -13.39 12.47 -31.37
C ARG A 373 -12.66 11.55 -32.32
N VAL A 374 -12.60 11.95 -33.58
CA VAL A 374 -11.96 11.21 -34.66
C VAL A 374 -10.78 12.02 -35.19
N CYS A 375 -9.58 11.45 -35.18
CA CYS A 375 -8.42 12.06 -35.81
C CYS A 375 -8.18 11.46 -37.20
N GLY A 376 -8.12 12.33 -38.22
CA GLY A 376 -7.91 11.90 -39.60
C GLY A 376 -6.47 11.43 -39.87
N ALA A 377 -6.32 10.68 -40.96
CA ALA A 377 -5.00 10.32 -41.49
C ALA A 377 -4.15 11.58 -41.76
N ALA A 378 -2.85 11.51 -41.45
CA ALA A 378 -1.89 12.60 -41.55
C ALA A 378 -2.22 13.87 -40.73
N GLN A 379 -3.21 13.82 -39.85
CA GLN A 379 -3.54 14.93 -38.96
C GLN A 379 -2.85 14.79 -37.61
N THR A 380 -2.57 15.93 -36.98
CA THR A 380 -2.18 15.99 -35.56
C THR A 380 -3.34 16.58 -34.77
N CYS A 381 -3.85 15.81 -33.82
CA CYS A 381 -4.99 16.14 -32.99
C CYS A 381 -4.55 16.21 -31.53
N SER A 382 -4.97 17.24 -30.80
CA SER A 382 -4.60 17.41 -29.41
C SER A 382 -5.69 16.90 -28.46
N LEU A 383 -5.26 16.23 -27.40
CA LEU A 383 -6.06 15.90 -26.23
C LEU A 383 -5.62 16.82 -25.10
N GLU A 384 -6.50 17.74 -24.73
CA GLU A 384 -6.18 18.84 -23.81
C GLU A 384 -6.12 18.35 -22.36
N ALA A 385 -5.20 18.91 -21.58
CA ALA A 385 -4.98 18.52 -20.19
C ALA A 385 -6.25 18.71 -19.33
N ASN A 386 -6.48 17.77 -18.41
CA ASN A 386 -7.62 17.70 -17.49
C ASN A 386 -9.00 17.70 -18.18
N THR A 387 -9.07 17.25 -19.43
CA THR A 387 -10.33 17.21 -20.19
C THR A 387 -11.06 15.88 -20.01
N ILE A 388 -12.38 15.96 -19.85
CA ILE A 388 -13.27 14.80 -19.85
C ILE A 388 -14.00 14.73 -21.18
N TYR A 389 -13.92 13.60 -21.86
CA TYR A 389 -14.56 13.33 -23.14
C TYR A 389 -15.71 12.35 -22.95
N ASN A 390 -16.91 12.77 -23.35
CA ASN A 390 -18.11 11.95 -23.35
C ASN A 390 -18.42 11.49 -24.78
N GLY A 391 -17.72 10.44 -25.21
CA GLY A 391 -17.72 9.87 -26.54
C GLY A 391 -16.46 9.03 -26.77
N ASP A 392 -16.42 8.29 -27.87
CA ASP A 392 -15.22 7.51 -28.23
C ASP A 392 -14.09 8.44 -28.72
N ILE A 393 -12.83 8.06 -28.53
CA ILE A 393 -11.65 8.74 -29.07
C ILE A 393 -10.88 7.75 -29.92
N GLY A 394 -10.62 8.04 -31.19
CA GLY A 394 -9.83 7.15 -32.04
C GLY A 394 -9.61 7.65 -33.47
N GLY A 395 -9.00 6.82 -34.29
CA GLY A 395 -8.64 7.16 -35.67
C GLY A 395 -9.83 7.09 -36.62
N GLY A 396 -9.85 7.95 -37.63
CA GLY A 396 -10.84 7.89 -38.71
C GLY A 396 -10.67 6.68 -39.63
N SER A 397 -11.66 6.41 -40.47
CA SER A 397 -11.64 5.33 -41.47
C SER A 397 -10.63 5.57 -42.60
N GLY A 398 -9.97 4.48 -43.01
CA GLY A 398 -8.97 4.46 -44.09
C GLY A 398 -7.74 3.64 -43.73
N PHE A 399 -7.10 3.03 -44.73
CA PHE A 399 -5.77 2.41 -44.64
C PHE A 399 -4.73 3.40 -45.20
N PRO A 400 -4.31 4.44 -44.45
CA PRO A 400 -3.18 5.24 -44.89
C PRO A 400 -1.90 4.39 -44.81
N SER A 401 -1.16 4.31 -45.91
CA SER A 401 0.23 3.88 -45.89
C SER A 401 1.06 4.81 -45.01
N VAL A 402 2.16 4.32 -44.42
CA VAL A 402 3.19 5.18 -43.85
C VAL A 402 3.65 6.14 -44.97
N PRO A 403 3.57 7.48 -44.81
CA PRO A 403 3.67 8.25 -43.56
C PRO A 403 2.37 8.85 -42.99
N ASN A 404 1.20 8.54 -43.52
CA ASN A 404 -0.05 9.30 -43.30
C ASN A 404 -0.84 8.87 -42.04
N ARG A 405 -0.16 8.70 -40.90
CA ARG A 405 -0.78 8.28 -39.63
C ARG A 405 -1.56 9.41 -38.93
N ALA A 406 -2.59 9.05 -38.18
CA ALA A 406 -3.23 9.96 -37.24
C ALA A 406 -2.31 10.12 -36.01
N LYS A 407 -2.01 11.36 -35.63
CA LYS A 407 -1.15 11.67 -34.49
C LYS A 407 -1.97 12.31 -33.39
N TRP A 408 -1.95 11.71 -32.21
CA TRP A 408 -2.60 12.21 -31.01
C TRP A 408 -1.56 12.77 -30.05
N GLU A 409 -1.68 14.05 -29.71
CA GLU A 409 -0.86 14.71 -28.70
C GLU A 409 -1.58 14.78 -27.36
N ILE A 410 -1.06 14.09 -26.35
CA ILE A 410 -1.60 14.08 -24.99
C ILE A 410 -0.93 15.20 -24.18
N LYS A 411 -1.67 16.25 -23.86
CA LYS A 411 -1.15 17.44 -23.15
C LYS A 411 -1.23 17.33 -21.62
N GLY A 412 -1.82 16.27 -21.07
CA GLY A 412 -1.95 16.06 -19.63
C GLY A 412 -2.89 14.91 -19.29
N ASP A 413 -3.34 14.85 -18.04
CA ASP A 413 -4.30 13.84 -17.58
C ASP A 413 -5.62 13.99 -18.35
N ILE A 414 -6.21 12.90 -18.85
CA ILE A 414 -7.48 12.93 -19.59
C ILE A 414 -8.40 11.79 -19.15
N TYR A 415 -9.70 12.01 -19.35
CA TYR A 415 -10.76 11.14 -18.86
C TYR A 415 -11.75 10.84 -19.99
N VAL A 416 -12.06 9.57 -20.23
CA VAL A 416 -12.82 9.13 -21.40
C VAL A 416 -13.96 8.21 -20.97
N ARG A 417 -15.21 8.67 -21.13
CA ARG A 417 -16.42 7.87 -20.84
C ARG A 417 -16.81 6.91 -21.99
N GLY A 418 -16.10 7.01 -23.10
CA GLY A 418 -16.22 6.12 -24.26
C GLY A 418 -15.07 5.13 -24.36
N ASN A 419 -14.95 4.52 -25.54
CA ASN A 419 -13.81 3.71 -25.93
C ASN A 419 -12.64 4.59 -26.35
N PHE A 420 -11.43 4.07 -26.24
CA PHE A 420 -10.21 4.72 -26.68
C PHE A 420 -9.47 3.86 -27.72
N GLY A 421 -9.05 4.48 -28.81
CA GLY A 421 -8.54 3.83 -30.01
C GLY A 421 -9.66 3.23 -30.87
N ASN A 422 -9.39 2.10 -31.51
CA ASN A 422 -10.24 1.44 -32.50
C ASN A 422 -11.48 0.72 -31.90
N ALA A 423 -11.67 0.70 -30.57
CA ALA A 423 -12.69 -0.14 -29.92
C ALA A 423 -14.16 0.25 -30.20
N GLY A 424 -14.47 1.53 -30.33
CA GLY A 424 -15.85 2.02 -30.49
C GLY A 424 -16.30 2.24 -31.93
N LEU A 425 -15.38 2.21 -32.89
CA LEU A 425 -15.60 2.66 -34.26
C LEU A 425 -15.94 1.53 -35.25
N GLY A 426 -16.10 0.30 -34.76
CA GLY A 426 -16.39 -0.90 -35.56
C GLY A 426 -15.12 -1.60 -36.05
N ALA A 427 -14.87 -2.81 -35.56
CA ALA A 427 -13.63 -3.57 -35.82
C ALA A 427 -13.38 -3.95 -37.30
N SER A 428 -14.35 -3.75 -38.19
CA SER A 428 -14.28 -4.15 -39.60
C SER A 428 -13.91 -3.03 -40.60
N SER A 429 -13.73 -1.78 -40.17
CA SER A 429 -13.56 -0.65 -41.11
C SER A 429 -12.46 0.36 -40.78
N VAL A 430 -11.62 0.13 -39.75
CA VAL A 430 -10.65 1.15 -39.29
C VAL A 430 -9.30 0.54 -38.93
N ALA A 431 -8.48 0.34 -39.95
CA ALA A 431 -7.06 0.06 -39.84
C ALA A 431 -6.25 1.34 -40.08
N SER A 432 -6.58 2.42 -39.36
CA SER A 432 -5.77 3.62 -39.36
C SER A 432 -4.60 3.45 -38.39
N PHE A 433 -3.39 3.74 -38.87
CA PHE A 433 -2.22 3.82 -38.01
C PHE A 433 -2.36 5.01 -37.07
N GLU A 434 -2.39 4.76 -35.76
CA GLU A 434 -2.43 5.80 -34.73
C GLU A 434 -1.08 5.92 -34.02
N GLU A 435 -0.59 7.14 -33.83
CA GLU A 435 0.54 7.42 -32.97
C GLU A 435 0.08 8.30 -31.82
N TYR A 436 0.27 7.82 -30.59
CA TYR A 436 0.02 8.60 -29.39
C TYR A 436 1.36 9.07 -28.83
N LYS A 437 1.49 10.37 -28.67
CA LYS A 437 2.68 11.03 -28.15
C LYS A 437 2.28 11.97 -27.02
N VAL A 438 3.02 11.98 -25.91
CA VAL A 438 2.88 13.05 -24.92
C VAL A 438 3.38 14.35 -25.55
N ALA A 439 2.64 15.45 -25.41
CA ALA A 439 3.06 16.72 -25.99
C ALA A 439 4.47 17.12 -25.48
N ASP A 440 5.25 17.74 -26.36
CA ASP A 440 6.61 18.15 -26.01
C ASP A 440 6.59 19.21 -24.89
N GLY A 441 7.61 19.21 -24.05
CA GLY A 441 7.71 20.12 -22.90
C GLY A 441 7.00 19.63 -21.63
N ILE A 442 6.05 18.70 -21.72
CA ILE A 442 5.40 18.07 -20.57
C ILE A 442 6.41 17.29 -19.73
N THR A 443 6.43 17.54 -18.42
CA THR A 443 7.35 16.92 -17.45
C THR A 443 6.67 15.90 -16.54
N LYS A 444 5.35 15.97 -16.39
CA LYS A 444 4.54 15.02 -15.63
C LYS A 444 3.96 13.97 -16.57
N ARG A 445 4.06 12.69 -16.22
CA ARG A 445 3.41 11.61 -16.98
C ARG A 445 1.89 11.81 -16.98
N PRO A 446 1.24 11.90 -18.16
CA PRO A 446 -0.20 12.01 -18.22
C PRO A 446 -0.87 10.67 -17.93
N VAL A 447 -1.96 10.72 -17.18
CA VAL A 447 -2.84 9.57 -16.94
C VAL A 447 -4.08 9.65 -17.84
N VAL A 448 -4.27 8.64 -18.68
CA VAL A 448 -5.42 8.45 -19.57
C VAL A 448 -6.36 7.43 -18.93
N VAL A 449 -7.47 7.91 -18.41
CA VAL A 449 -8.47 7.08 -17.71
C VAL A 449 -9.63 6.80 -18.66
N ILE A 450 -10.00 5.53 -18.81
CA ILE A 450 -10.95 5.05 -19.82
C ILE A 450 -12.01 4.18 -19.13
N GLU A 451 -13.28 4.58 -19.21
CA GLU A 451 -14.39 3.80 -18.63
C GLU A 451 -14.67 2.53 -19.42
N LYS A 452 -14.46 2.57 -20.75
CA LYS A 452 -14.68 1.43 -21.65
C LYS A 452 -13.35 0.84 -22.14
N GLN A 453 -13.38 0.23 -23.32
CA GLN A 453 -12.25 -0.52 -23.85
C GLN A 453 -11.16 0.44 -24.35
N PHE A 454 -9.91 0.10 -24.03
CA PHE A 454 -8.74 0.60 -24.72
C PHE A 454 -8.34 -0.42 -25.79
N TRP A 455 -8.29 0.00 -27.05
CA TRP A 455 -7.94 -0.91 -28.14
C TRP A 455 -7.15 -0.21 -29.24
N ILE A 456 -5.90 -0.62 -29.44
CA ILE A 456 -5.06 -0.21 -30.56
C ILE A 456 -4.60 -1.47 -31.31
N ILE A 457 -4.94 -1.62 -32.59
CA ILE A 457 -4.50 -2.77 -33.43
C ILE A 457 -3.30 -2.40 -34.32
N LEU A 458 -3.22 -1.12 -34.67
CA LEU A 458 -2.23 -0.55 -35.57
C LEU A 458 -1.80 0.80 -35.00
N GLY A 459 -0.83 0.78 -34.11
CA GLY A 459 -0.36 2.03 -33.56
C GLY A 459 0.88 1.92 -32.71
N SER A 460 1.41 3.11 -32.43
CA SER A 460 2.59 3.30 -31.60
C SER A 460 2.27 4.25 -30.46
N VAL A 461 2.95 4.03 -29.34
CA VAL A 461 2.99 5.01 -28.26
C VAL A 461 4.44 5.40 -28.10
N VAL A 462 4.73 6.67 -28.30
CA VAL A 462 6.09 7.19 -28.36
C VAL A 462 6.32 8.19 -27.24
N PRO A 463 7.53 8.21 -26.64
CA PRO A 463 7.87 9.20 -25.64
C PRO A 463 7.96 10.60 -26.26
N ASN A 464 7.82 11.63 -25.42
CA ASN A 464 8.12 13.00 -25.83
C ASN A 464 9.64 13.28 -25.86
N ASP A 465 9.99 14.54 -26.15
CA ASP A 465 11.36 15.08 -26.12
C ASP A 465 12.16 14.78 -24.83
N LYS A 466 11.47 14.54 -23.70
CA LYS A 466 12.06 14.25 -22.39
C LYS A 466 11.97 12.78 -21.98
N GLY A 467 11.54 11.89 -22.87
CA GLY A 467 11.36 10.47 -22.53
C GLY A 467 10.08 10.17 -21.75
N ILE A 468 9.15 11.12 -21.62
CA ILE A 468 7.89 10.96 -20.87
C ILE A 468 6.89 10.17 -21.71
N THR A 469 6.30 9.14 -21.10
CA THR A 469 5.29 8.26 -21.71
C THR A 469 3.97 8.31 -20.94
N PRO A 470 2.83 8.05 -21.60
CA PRO A 470 1.52 8.08 -20.95
C PRO A 470 1.24 6.80 -20.16
N ILE A 471 0.29 6.90 -19.24
CA ILE A 471 -0.27 5.79 -18.48
C ILE A 471 -1.73 5.60 -18.93
N PHE A 472 -2.10 4.41 -19.38
CA PHE A 472 -3.49 4.09 -19.74
C PHE A 472 -4.11 3.18 -18.68
N ILE A 473 -5.32 3.53 -18.23
CA ILE A 473 -6.10 2.78 -17.25
C ILE A 473 -7.49 2.53 -17.82
N SER A 474 -7.91 1.27 -17.94
CA SER A 474 -9.27 0.89 -18.29
C SER A 474 -10.02 0.29 -17.09
N TYR A 475 -11.29 0.69 -16.93
CA TYR A 475 -12.25 0.10 -15.99
C TYR A 475 -13.21 -0.89 -16.63
N TYR A 476 -13.02 -1.23 -17.91
CA TYR A 476 -14.00 -2.05 -18.62
C TYR A 476 -14.07 -3.48 -18.08
N THR A 477 -15.29 -3.97 -17.95
CA THR A 477 -15.59 -5.37 -17.64
C THR A 477 -16.88 -5.78 -18.35
N GLN A 478 -16.87 -6.96 -18.96
CA GLN A 478 -18.04 -7.56 -19.58
C GLN A 478 -18.83 -8.47 -18.63
N SER A 479 -18.14 -9.16 -17.71
CA SER A 479 -18.75 -10.00 -16.68
C SER A 479 -19.60 -9.18 -15.70
N ASN A 480 -19.33 -7.88 -15.56
CA ASN A 480 -20.18 -6.97 -14.82
C ASN A 480 -20.17 -5.54 -15.39
N PRO A 481 -20.91 -5.26 -16.48
CA PRO A 481 -20.84 -3.98 -17.17
C PRO A 481 -21.17 -2.77 -16.29
N SER A 482 -22.04 -2.95 -15.29
CA SER A 482 -22.37 -1.89 -14.32
C SER A 482 -21.18 -1.50 -13.45
N CYS A 483 -20.24 -2.41 -13.19
CA CYS A 483 -19.00 -2.09 -12.48
C CYS A 483 -18.12 -1.10 -13.24
N SER A 484 -18.22 -0.99 -14.57
CA SER A 484 -17.44 -0.01 -15.33
C SER A 484 -17.84 1.44 -14.96
N SER A 485 -19.12 1.64 -14.62
CA SER A 485 -19.71 2.95 -14.29
C SER A 485 -20.10 3.13 -12.81
N ASP A 486 -19.94 2.12 -11.96
CA ASP A 486 -20.28 2.17 -10.53
C ASP A 486 -19.02 2.32 -9.66
N PRO A 487 -18.86 3.42 -8.88
CA PRO A 487 -17.69 3.67 -8.05
C PRO A 487 -17.61 2.77 -6.83
N SER A 488 -18.75 2.24 -6.38
CA SER A 488 -18.82 1.34 -5.23
C SER A 488 -18.27 -0.05 -5.56
N CYS A 489 -18.17 -0.38 -6.84
CA CYS A 489 -17.57 -1.63 -7.29
C CYS A 489 -16.04 -1.57 -7.10
N SER A 490 -15.54 -2.01 -5.96
CA SER A 490 -14.09 -2.05 -5.70
C SER A 490 -13.45 -3.34 -6.23
N THR A 491 -14.22 -4.40 -6.42
CA THR A 491 -13.73 -5.71 -6.85
C THR A 491 -14.80 -6.44 -7.67
N LEU A 492 -14.36 -7.26 -8.64
CA LEU A 492 -15.22 -8.29 -9.22
C LEU A 492 -15.28 -9.48 -8.25
N THR A 493 -16.39 -10.20 -8.23
CA THR A 493 -16.42 -11.50 -7.56
C THR A 493 -15.39 -12.44 -8.19
N PRO A 494 -14.86 -13.43 -7.44
CA PRO A 494 -13.91 -14.41 -8.01
C PRO A 494 -14.42 -15.09 -9.28
N ALA A 495 -15.73 -15.34 -9.39
CA ALA A 495 -16.35 -15.93 -10.57
C ALA A 495 -16.37 -14.96 -11.77
N GLN A 496 -16.70 -13.69 -11.56
CA GLN A 496 -16.66 -12.66 -12.60
C GLN A 496 -15.22 -12.40 -13.07
N ALA A 497 -14.27 -12.31 -12.14
CA ALA A 497 -12.85 -12.18 -12.46
C ALA A 497 -12.33 -13.39 -13.28
N ALA A 498 -12.79 -14.59 -12.96
CA ALA A 498 -12.45 -15.79 -13.74
C ALA A 498 -13.09 -15.79 -15.14
N GLN A 499 -14.31 -15.25 -15.29
CA GLN A 499 -14.96 -15.11 -16.58
C GLN A 499 -14.20 -14.13 -17.49
N GLU A 500 -13.77 -12.98 -16.96
CA GLU A 500 -12.92 -12.03 -17.69
C GLU A 500 -11.60 -12.65 -18.14
N ALA A 501 -10.99 -13.45 -17.26
CA ALA A 501 -9.71 -14.08 -17.52
C ALA A 501 -9.76 -15.17 -18.59
N ASN A 502 -10.82 -15.98 -18.54
CA ASN A 502 -11.00 -17.13 -19.43
C ASN A 502 -11.74 -16.79 -20.72
N ASN A 503 -12.21 -15.55 -20.89
CA ASN A 503 -12.85 -15.16 -22.13
C ASN A 503 -11.82 -15.18 -23.28
N THR A 504 -12.06 -16.07 -24.24
CA THR A 504 -11.26 -16.22 -25.46
C THR A 504 -11.71 -15.29 -26.58
N ASP A 505 -12.80 -14.55 -26.40
CA ASP A 505 -13.28 -13.57 -27.38
C ASP A 505 -12.26 -12.41 -27.48
N PRO A 506 -11.61 -12.23 -28.65
CA PRO A 506 -10.65 -11.16 -28.86
C PRO A 506 -11.29 -9.76 -28.84
N ASN A 507 -12.62 -9.65 -28.82
CA ASN A 507 -13.35 -8.39 -28.70
C ASN A 507 -13.73 -8.05 -27.25
N ASN A 508 -13.40 -8.94 -26.29
CA ASN A 508 -13.71 -8.75 -24.88
C ASN A 508 -12.46 -8.48 -24.02
N HIS A 509 -11.66 -7.49 -24.42
CA HIS A 509 -10.51 -7.07 -23.62
C HIS A 509 -10.76 -5.65 -23.08
N ALA A 510 -10.44 -5.44 -21.81
CA ALA A 510 -10.41 -4.10 -21.25
C ALA A 510 -9.30 -3.28 -21.90
N VAL A 511 -8.16 -3.93 -22.15
CA VAL A 511 -7.01 -3.34 -22.81
C VAL A 511 -6.50 -4.30 -23.87
N ARG A 512 -6.46 -3.85 -25.13
CA ARG A 512 -5.84 -4.58 -26.23
C ARG A 512 -4.86 -3.70 -26.99
N TYR A 513 -3.60 -4.14 -27.01
CA TYR A 513 -2.58 -3.63 -27.90
C TYR A 513 -2.23 -4.69 -28.94
N GLY A 514 -2.06 -4.27 -30.18
CA GLY A 514 -1.76 -5.09 -31.33
C GLY A 514 -0.85 -4.35 -32.29
N THR A 515 -0.04 -5.10 -33.02
CA THR A 515 0.61 -4.66 -34.26
C THR A 515 0.29 -5.66 -35.37
N THR A 516 0.24 -5.27 -36.64
CA THR A 516 0.13 -6.22 -37.77
C THR A 516 1.23 -5.95 -38.80
N SER A 517 1.26 -6.73 -39.89
CA SER A 517 2.45 -7.06 -40.68
C SER A 517 3.14 -5.95 -41.45
N GLY A 518 4.48 -6.03 -41.49
CA GLY A 518 5.31 -5.48 -42.56
C GLY A 518 6.21 -4.30 -42.19
N ASP A 519 5.98 -3.69 -41.03
CA ASP A 519 6.56 -2.39 -40.73
C ASP A 519 7.21 -2.33 -39.34
N THR A 520 8.37 -1.70 -39.27
CA THR A 520 9.23 -1.43 -38.10
C THR A 520 8.57 -0.58 -36.99
N TYR A 521 7.26 -0.37 -37.03
CA TYR A 521 6.53 0.69 -36.31
C TYR A 521 5.68 0.18 -35.13
N GLY A 522 5.95 -1.02 -34.64
CA GLY A 522 5.23 -1.66 -33.54
C GLY A 522 5.76 -1.36 -32.12
N ASN A 523 6.27 -0.14 -31.90
CA ASN A 523 6.83 0.22 -30.60
C ASN A 523 5.79 0.87 -29.70
N PHE A 524 5.64 0.32 -28.51
CA PHE A 524 4.81 0.88 -27.45
C PHE A 524 5.72 1.29 -26.31
N SER A 525 5.67 2.56 -25.90
CA SER A 525 6.38 3.08 -24.73
C SER A 525 5.36 3.74 -23.81
N GLY A 526 5.03 3.10 -22.69
CA GLY A 526 4.01 3.58 -21.75
C GLY A 526 3.50 2.48 -20.82
N SER A 527 2.57 2.79 -19.92
CA SER A 527 2.00 1.79 -19.01
C SER A 527 0.57 1.41 -19.42
N LEU A 528 0.24 0.13 -19.30
CA LEU A 528 -1.11 -0.39 -19.56
C LEU A 528 -1.69 -1.04 -18.32
N TYR A 529 -2.84 -0.54 -17.89
CA TYR A 529 -3.49 -1.00 -16.70
C TYR A 529 -4.97 -1.30 -16.95
N SER A 530 -5.41 -2.41 -16.39
CA SER A 530 -6.80 -2.83 -16.35
C SER A 530 -7.15 -3.02 -14.88
N TYR A 531 -8.13 -2.27 -14.40
CA TYR A 531 -8.67 -2.44 -13.05
C TYR A 531 -9.52 -3.71 -12.99
N PHE A 532 -10.36 -3.88 -14.01
CA PHE A 532 -11.11 -5.08 -14.29
C PHE A 532 -10.77 -5.60 -15.68
N GLY A 533 -11.00 -6.89 -15.91
CA GLY A 533 -10.83 -7.45 -17.25
C GLY A 533 -9.43 -7.96 -17.56
N ARG A 534 -9.22 -8.24 -18.86
CA ARG A 534 -7.99 -8.80 -19.42
C ARG A 534 -7.19 -7.75 -20.18
N VAL A 535 -5.87 -7.77 -20.01
CA VAL A 535 -4.90 -7.06 -20.86
C VAL A 535 -4.35 -8.03 -21.91
N SER A 536 -4.40 -7.64 -23.18
CA SER A 536 -3.90 -8.41 -24.31
C SER A 536 -2.88 -7.59 -25.10
N ILE A 537 -1.65 -8.08 -25.21
CA ILE A 537 -0.55 -7.43 -25.92
C ILE A 537 -0.07 -8.38 -27.00
N ASN A 538 -0.32 -8.01 -28.25
CA ASN A 538 -0.01 -8.80 -29.43
C ASN A 538 1.03 -8.08 -30.30
N ILE A 539 2.28 -8.53 -30.26
CA ILE A 539 3.38 -7.88 -30.97
C ILE A 539 3.82 -8.76 -32.14
N TRP A 540 3.65 -8.25 -33.35
CA TRP A 540 4.02 -8.94 -34.57
C TRP A 540 5.28 -8.34 -35.22
N PHE A 541 6.08 -9.16 -35.91
CA PHE A 541 7.25 -8.75 -36.73
C PHE A 541 8.39 -8.05 -35.97
N GLY A 542 8.70 -8.46 -34.73
CA GLY A 542 9.87 -7.96 -34.00
C GLY A 542 9.70 -6.59 -33.31
N GLY A 543 8.47 -6.12 -33.12
CA GLY A 543 8.17 -4.91 -32.35
C GLY A 543 8.61 -5.00 -30.88
N THR A 544 8.63 -3.84 -30.20
CA THR A 544 9.00 -3.74 -28.79
C THR A 544 7.93 -3.04 -27.97
N PHE A 545 7.47 -3.68 -26.90
CA PHE A 545 6.72 -3.02 -25.84
C PHE A 545 7.69 -2.66 -24.72
N THR A 546 7.67 -1.42 -24.26
CA THR A 546 8.46 -0.92 -23.13
C THR A 546 7.53 -0.26 -22.12
N GLY A 547 7.43 -0.79 -20.91
CA GLY A 547 6.47 -0.28 -19.95
C GLY A 547 6.14 -1.16 -18.77
N THR A 548 5.11 -0.74 -18.04
CA THR A 548 4.48 -1.48 -16.93
C THR A 548 3.13 -2.02 -17.38
N VAL A 549 2.79 -3.25 -17.00
CA VAL A 549 1.50 -3.85 -17.31
C VAL A 549 0.84 -4.43 -16.07
N ALA A 550 -0.47 -4.22 -15.94
CA ALA A 550 -1.24 -4.97 -14.97
C ALA A 550 -2.70 -5.19 -15.31
N GLY A 551 -3.22 -6.32 -14.83
CA GLY A 551 -4.62 -6.65 -14.94
C GLY A 551 -4.94 -7.97 -14.24
N GLN A 552 -6.21 -8.35 -14.27
CA GLN A 552 -6.66 -9.62 -13.67
C GLN A 552 -6.17 -10.84 -14.46
N SER A 553 -6.01 -10.68 -15.76
CA SER A 553 -5.41 -11.65 -16.68
C SER A 553 -4.57 -10.90 -17.70
N VAL A 554 -3.39 -11.43 -18.03
CA VAL A 554 -2.48 -10.84 -19.01
C VAL A 554 -2.16 -11.87 -20.09
N LEU A 555 -2.38 -11.49 -21.35
CA LEU A 555 -1.91 -12.19 -22.53
C LEU A 555 -0.78 -11.42 -23.18
N LEU A 556 0.36 -12.08 -23.30
CA LEU A 556 1.54 -11.63 -24.00
C LEU A 556 1.76 -12.54 -25.22
N GLN A 557 1.58 -12.03 -26.43
CA GLN A 557 1.64 -12.84 -27.64
C GLN A 557 2.55 -12.20 -28.70
N GLY A 558 3.48 -13.00 -29.24
CA GLY A 558 4.36 -12.65 -30.35
C GLY A 558 4.03 -13.41 -31.64
N SER A 559 4.57 -12.95 -32.78
CA SER A 559 4.36 -13.56 -34.11
C SER A 559 5.14 -14.87 -34.33
N ASN A 560 4.78 -15.57 -35.42
CA ASN A 560 5.25 -16.88 -35.86
C ASN A 560 6.54 -16.87 -36.70
N ASN A 561 7.13 -15.71 -36.96
CA ASN A 561 8.35 -15.55 -37.75
C ASN A 561 9.62 -15.46 -36.88
N THR A 562 10.78 -15.59 -37.52
CA THR A 562 12.13 -15.72 -36.93
C THR A 562 12.61 -14.49 -36.12
N THR A 563 11.82 -13.42 -36.04
CA THR A 563 12.11 -12.20 -35.27
C THR A 563 11.30 -12.17 -33.99
N SER A 564 11.98 -12.36 -32.85
CA SER A 564 11.35 -12.39 -31.53
C SER A 564 10.79 -11.00 -31.15
N ALA A 565 9.49 -10.93 -30.81
CA ALA A 565 8.91 -9.75 -30.17
C ALA A 565 9.51 -9.55 -28.77
N THR A 566 9.71 -8.30 -28.36
CA THR A 566 10.34 -7.97 -27.07
C THR A 566 9.42 -7.17 -26.17
N PHE A 567 9.35 -7.59 -24.91
CA PHE A 567 8.63 -6.93 -23.82
C PHE A 567 9.65 -6.47 -22.77
N ASN A 568 9.98 -5.19 -22.78
CA ASN A 568 10.88 -4.52 -21.84
C ASN A 568 10.08 -3.94 -20.67
N MET A 569 10.26 -4.54 -19.51
CA MET A 569 9.53 -4.22 -18.31
C MET A 569 10.23 -3.10 -17.53
N THR A 570 9.50 -2.03 -17.20
CA THR A 570 10.05 -0.84 -16.54
C THR A 570 9.48 -0.64 -15.14
N ASN A 571 10.31 -0.29 -14.16
CA ASN A 571 9.88 -0.07 -12.76
C ASN A 571 9.20 1.29 -12.56
N GLU A 572 8.06 1.48 -13.22
CA GLU A 572 7.33 2.74 -13.13
C GLU A 572 6.36 2.71 -11.94
N PRO A 573 6.25 3.84 -11.19
CA PRO A 573 5.31 3.92 -10.09
C PRO A 573 3.86 3.84 -10.59
N TRP A 574 3.01 3.13 -9.87
CA TRP A 574 1.56 3.20 -10.11
C TRP A 574 1.04 4.64 -9.92
N PRO A 575 0.04 5.05 -10.72
CA PRO A 575 -0.63 6.31 -10.54
C PRO A 575 -1.41 6.29 -9.20
N ASN A 576 -1.00 7.16 -8.28
CA ASN A 576 -1.64 7.39 -6.97
C ASN A 576 -2.77 8.42 -7.04
#